data_AF-A0A8H6F5Z5-F1
#
_entry.id   AF-A0A8H6F5Z5-F1
#
_cell.length_a   1.000
_cell.length_b   1.000
_cell.length_c   1.000
_cell.angle_alpha   90.00
_cell.angle_beta   90.00
_cell.angle_gamma   90.00
#
_symmetry.space_group_name_H-M   'P 1'
#
loop_
_entity.id
_entity.type
_entity.pdbx_description
1 polymer ?
#
loop_
_entity_poly.entity_id
_entity_poly.type
_entity_poly.pdbx_seq_one_letter_code
_entity_poly.pdbx_strand_id
1 'polypeptide(L)'
;MYELNQKFKELPSLIYSLRKNSDLIKIFNSSPDETTYYHSWFLRMNMPLSIKVIEPVLINVADHITRLPLDSTCFDLAPADSFLILDTGFTLTLYYKCHNQNKLDLHPSDNDFMIENKESKLPWNIIEQYISERQIVPKIVITQTNHSQARFLVSRLNPTTSDSTKENQPHLDNNKAGFWSFWTSNNRKSSKLIPEDLSLKRYYDDLIEQVQKFKI
;
A
#
# COMPACT_ATOMS: atom_id res chain seq x y z
N MET A 1 20.77 4.36 24.60
CA MET A 1 20.57 5.13 23.36
C MET A 1 21.43 4.48 22.28
N TYR A 2 20.82 4.01 21.20
CA TYR A 2 21.54 3.40 20.07
C TYR A 2 21.54 4.40 18.91
N GLU A 3 22.69 4.56 18.26
CA GLU A 3 22.82 5.46 17.12
C GLU A 3 23.45 4.68 15.96
N LEU A 4 22.74 4.63 14.83
CA LEU A 4 23.32 4.14 13.57
C LEU A 4 24.10 5.27 12.90
N ASN A 5 25.25 4.91 12.33
CA ASN A 5 25.97 5.77 11.40
C ASN A 5 25.01 6.27 10.30
N GLN A 6 25.09 7.55 9.95
CA GLN A 6 24.23 8.19 8.96
C GLN A 6 24.12 7.42 7.63
N LYS A 7 25.24 6.81 7.18
CA LYS A 7 25.27 6.01 5.94
C LYS A 7 24.43 4.74 5.98
N PHE A 8 24.04 4.28 7.17
CA PHE A 8 23.28 3.05 7.40
C PHE A 8 21.88 3.30 7.95
N LYS A 9 21.46 4.55 8.17
CA LYS A 9 20.19 4.88 8.83
C LYS A 9 18.95 4.36 8.08
N GLU A 10 19.02 4.30 6.75
CA GLU A 10 17.92 3.83 5.91
C GLU A 10 17.84 2.30 5.81
N LEU A 11 18.96 1.61 6.06
CA LEU A 11 19.07 0.16 5.84
C LEU A 11 18.01 -0.65 6.62
N PRO A 12 17.74 -0.39 7.93
CA PRO A 12 16.70 -1.12 8.63
C PRO A 12 15.30 -0.92 8.03
N SER A 13 14.97 0.29 7.58
CA SER A 13 13.68 0.59 6.95
C SER A 13 13.53 -0.13 5.61
N LEU A 14 14.59 -0.11 4.80
CA LEU A 14 14.62 -0.83 3.52
C LEU A 14 14.49 -2.35 3.72
N ILE A 15 15.18 -2.92 4.71
CA ILE A 15 15.08 -4.35 5.05
C ILE A 15 13.65 -4.68 5.50
N TYR A 16 13.05 -3.84 6.34
CA TYR A 16 11.66 -4.00 6.78
C TYR A 16 10.68 -3.96 5.60
N SER A 17 10.86 -3.04 4.66
CA SER A 17 10.00 -2.93 3.49
C SER A 17 10.19 -4.10 2.51
N LEU A 18 11.43 -4.56 2.34
CA LEU A 18 11.75 -5.72 1.51
C LEU A 18 11.16 -7.02 2.06
N ARG A 19 11.28 -7.29 3.37
CA ARG A 19 10.77 -8.54 3.98
C ARG A 19 9.24 -8.68 3.85
N LYS A 20 8.51 -7.58 3.73
CA LYS A 20 7.05 -7.57 3.55
C LYS A 20 6.63 -7.46 2.08
N ASN A 21 7.58 -7.30 1.17
CA ASN A 21 7.30 -7.08 -0.23
C ASN A 21 6.64 -8.33 -0.85
N SER A 22 5.39 -8.19 -1.30
CA SER A 22 4.60 -9.29 -1.85
C SER A 22 5.07 -9.74 -3.23
N ASP A 23 5.83 -8.91 -3.95
CA ASP A 23 6.29 -9.20 -5.30
C ASP A 23 7.64 -9.95 -5.29
N LEU A 24 8.44 -9.73 -4.23
CA LEU A 24 9.80 -10.26 -4.14
C LEU A 24 9.96 -11.36 -3.10
N ILE A 25 9.39 -11.20 -1.90
CA ILE A 25 9.66 -12.10 -0.75
C ILE A 25 8.40 -12.85 -0.32
N LYS A 26 7.32 -12.13 -0.01
CA LYS A 26 6.05 -12.72 0.43
C LYS A 26 5.13 -13.04 -0.75
N ILE A 27 5.56 -13.95 -1.61
CA ILE A 27 4.92 -14.29 -2.90
C ILE A 27 3.59 -15.07 -2.76
N PHE A 28 3.00 -15.11 -1.57
CA PHE A 28 1.66 -15.68 -1.39
C PHE A 28 0.65 -14.88 -2.21
N ASN A 29 -0.35 -15.56 -2.78
CA ASN A 29 -1.36 -14.95 -3.66
C ASN A 29 -0.78 -14.36 -4.97
N SER A 30 0.43 -14.79 -5.38
CA SER A 30 0.99 -14.55 -6.72
C SER A 30 1.18 -15.88 -7.45
N SER A 31 1.00 -15.88 -8.77
CA SER A 31 1.32 -17.06 -9.59
C SER A 31 2.84 -17.27 -9.72
N PRO A 32 3.31 -18.50 -10.06
CA PRO A 32 4.73 -18.74 -10.34
C PRO A 32 5.28 -17.85 -11.47
N ASP A 33 4.46 -17.59 -12.49
CA ASP A 33 4.85 -16.76 -13.63
C ASP A 33 4.93 -15.27 -13.25
N GLU A 34 3.97 -14.75 -12.48
CA GLU A 34 4.05 -13.37 -11.94
C GLU A 34 5.30 -13.19 -11.06
N THR A 35 5.57 -14.16 -10.18
CA THR A 35 6.76 -14.13 -9.33
C THR A 35 8.03 -14.06 -10.18
N THR A 36 8.12 -14.92 -11.20
CA THR A 36 9.26 -14.95 -12.13
C THR A 36 9.40 -13.63 -12.89
N TYR A 37 8.27 -13.05 -13.33
CA TYR A 37 8.25 -11.74 -13.98
C TYR A 37 8.83 -10.64 -13.09
N TYR A 38 8.37 -10.53 -11.83
CA TYR A 38 8.87 -9.53 -10.89
C TYR A 38 10.35 -9.71 -10.59
N HIS A 39 10.78 -10.94 -10.29
CA HIS A 39 12.17 -11.24 -9.98
C HIS A 39 13.12 -10.97 -11.15
N SER A 40 12.72 -11.40 -12.35
CA SER A 40 13.50 -11.20 -13.58
C SER A 40 13.71 -9.73 -13.88
N TRP A 41 12.67 -8.91 -13.73
CA TRP A 41 12.79 -7.46 -13.88
C TRP A 41 13.59 -6.80 -12.78
N PHE A 42 13.39 -7.20 -11.52
CA PHE A 42 14.10 -6.65 -10.37
C PHE A 42 15.63 -6.78 -10.50
N LEU A 43 16.11 -7.91 -11.03
CA LEU A 43 17.54 -8.14 -11.26
C LEU A 43 18.14 -7.30 -12.39
N ARG A 44 17.32 -6.65 -13.23
CA ARG A 44 17.77 -5.87 -14.41
C ARG A 44 17.53 -4.37 -14.29
N MET A 45 16.71 -3.93 -13.33
CA MET A 45 16.36 -2.53 -13.17
C MET A 45 17.48 -1.71 -12.54
N ASN A 46 17.46 -0.40 -12.80
CA ASN A 46 18.39 0.54 -12.22
C ASN A 46 18.12 0.74 -10.71
N MET A 47 19.07 1.37 -10.02
CA MET A 47 18.97 1.58 -8.58
C MET A 47 17.71 2.41 -8.19
N PRO A 48 17.38 3.54 -8.85
CA PRO A 48 16.19 4.32 -8.49
C PRO A 48 14.87 3.53 -8.57
N LEU A 49 14.68 2.73 -9.62
CA LEU A 49 13.48 1.92 -9.77
C LEU A 49 13.48 0.74 -8.78
N SER A 50 14.64 0.14 -8.52
CA SER A 50 14.79 -0.93 -7.52
C SER A 50 14.41 -0.47 -6.12
N ILE A 51 14.86 0.72 -5.70
CA ILE A 51 14.47 1.31 -4.42
C ILE A 51 12.96 1.50 -4.36
N LYS A 52 12.34 1.98 -5.44
CA LYS A 52 10.89 2.17 -5.49
C LYS A 52 10.10 0.86 -5.40
N VAL A 53 10.62 -0.23 -5.96
CA VAL A 53 10.02 -1.56 -5.79
C VAL A 53 10.10 -2.01 -4.33
N ILE A 54 11.24 -1.78 -3.66
CA ILE A 54 11.43 -2.15 -2.25
C ILE A 54 10.56 -1.29 -1.33
N GLU A 55 10.59 0.02 -1.51
CA GLU A 55 9.89 1.03 -0.72
C GLU A 55 8.95 1.84 -1.62
N PRO A 56 7.70 1.36 -1.81
CA PRO A 56 6.71 2.05 -2.62
C PRO A 56 6.44 3.46 -2.13
N VAL A 57 6.16 4.36 -3.07
CA VAL A 57 5.89 5.77 -2.77
C VAL A 57 4.40 6.03 -2.91
N LEU A 58 3.79 6.60 -1.87
CA LEU A 58 2.42 7.09 -1.91
C LEU A 58 2.44 8.61 -1.97
N ILE A 59 1.77 9.16 -2.97
CA ILE A 59 1.54 10.61 -3.08
C ILE A 59 0.05 10.92 -3.11
N ASN A 60 -0.29 12.14 -2.72
CA ASN A 60 -1.58 12.73 -2.98
C ASN A 60 -1.44 13.82 -4.05
N VAL A 61 -2.39 13.79 -4.98
CA VAL A 61 -2.61 14.75 -6.06
C VAL A 61 -3.89 15.51 -5.71
N ALA A 62 -3.70 16.63 -5.03
CA ALA A 62 -4.71 17.67 -4.84
C ALA A 62 -4.18 18.95 -5.52
N ASP A 63 -4.20 20.09 -4.82
CA ASP A 63 -3.63 21.35 -5.35
C ASP A 63 -2.11 21.27 -5.57
N HIS A 64 -1.43 20.47 -4.75
CA HIS A 64 0.01 20.23 -4.81
C HIS A 64 0.31 18.75 -4.54
N ILE A 65 1.40 18.26 -5.11
CA ILE A 65 1.86 16.88 -4.89
C ILE A 65 2.48 16.78 -3.51
N THR A 66 1.91 15.92 -2.65
CA THR A 66 2.39 15.67 -1.29
C THR A 66 2.70 14.20 -1.09
N ARG A 67 3.83 13.88 -0.46
CA ARG A 67 4.13 12.51 -0.04
C ARG A 67 3.31 12.17 1.20
N LEU A 68 2.68 11.00 1.19
CA LEU A 68 1.93 10.46 2.31
C LEU A 68 2.71 9.29 2.94
N PRO A 69 2.55 9.07 4.26
CA PRO A 69 3.05 7.84 4.88
C PRO A 69 2.37 6.62 4.25
N LEU A 70 3.12 5.53 4.09
CA LEU A 70 2.58 4.27 3.59
C LEU A 70 2.00 3.45 4.75
N ASP A 71 1.03 3.99 5.47
CA ASP A 71 0.30 3.35 6.57
C ASP A 71 -1.17 3.81 6.58
N SER A 72 -1.98 3.30 7.52
CA SER A 72 -3.41 3.64 7.60
C SER A 72 -3.72 5.12 7.83
N THR A 73 -2.75 5.92 8.33
CA THR A 73 -2.94 7.36 8.55
C THR A 73 -3.00 8.15 7.24
N CYS A 74 -2.55 7.56 6.12
CA CYS A 74 -2.58 8.19 4.81
C CYS A 74 -4.00 8.64 4.41
N PHE A 75 -5.02 7.87 4.79
CA PHE A 75 -6.40 8.18 4.46
C PHE A 75 -6.93 9.37 5.24
N ASP A 76 -6.46 9.59 6.46
CA ASP A 76 -6.87 10.74 7.27
C ASP A 76 -6.16 12.03 6.81
N LEU A 77 -4.89 11.91 6.40
CA LEU A 77 -4.08 13.03 5.92
C LEU A 77 -4.48 13.51 4.51
N ALA A 78 -4.95 12.61 3.65
CA ALA A 78 -5.38 12.98 2.31
C ALA A 78 -6.68 13.83 2.36
N PRO A 79 -6.80 14.94 1.60
CA PRO A 79 -8.04 15.69 1.44
C PRO A 79 -9.15 14.80 0.85
N ALA A 80 -10.40 15.14 1.14
CA ALA A 80 -11.54 14.52 0.46
C ALA A 80 -11.51 14.86 -1.04
N ASP A 81 -12.06 13.96 -1.86
CA ASP A 81 -12.19 14.12 -3.32
C ASP A 81 -10.85 14.41 -4.02
N SER A 82 -9.80 13.72 -3.58
CA SER A 82 -8.44 13.79 -4.15
C SER A 82 -7.94 12.42 -4.61
N PHE A 83 -6.95 12.41 -5.51
CA PHE A 83 -6.30 11.19 -5.96
C PHE A 83 -5.07 10.88 -5.14
N LEU A 84 -4.98 9.66 -4.64
CA LEU A 84 -3.76 9.08 -4.09
C LEU A 84 -3.14 8.20 -5.16
N ILE A 85 -1.85 8.37 -5.43
CA ILE A 85 -1.11 7.55 -6.39
C ILE A 85 -0.08 6.75 -5.62
N LEU A 86 -0.27 5.42 -5.57
CA LEU A 86 0.70 4.48 -5.06
C LEU A 86 1.54 3.93 -6.21
N ASP A 87 2.84 4.15 -6.13
CA ASP A 87 3.81 3.66 -7.10
C ASP A 87 4.68 2.55 -6.49
N THR A 88 4.45 1.31 -6.91
CA THR A 88 5.23 0.13 -6.49
C THR A 88 6.32 -0.26 -7.49
N GLY A 89 6.60 0.59 -8.48
CA GLY A 89 7.48 0.28 -9.60
C GLY A 89 6.76 -0.52 -10.70
N PHE A 90 6.18 -1.67 -10.35
CA PHE A 90 5.43 -2.54 -11.28
C PHE A 90 3.98 -2.12 -11.49
N THR A 91 3.35 -1.52 -10.47
CA THR A 91 1.95 -1.08 -10.51
C THR A 91 1.87 0.39 -10.11
N LEU A 92 1.06 1.15 -10.83
CA LEU A 92 0.66 2.51 -10.51
C LEU A 92 -0.83 2.49 -10.14
N THR A 93 -1.13 2.51 -8.84
CA THR A 93 -2.51 2.47 -8.35
C THR A 93 -3.01 3.89 -8.11
N LEU A 94 -4.02 4.29 -8.87
CA LEU A 94 -4.78 5.52 -8.71
C LEU A 94 -5.99 5.25 -7.82
N TYR A 95 -5.90 5.66 -6.58
CA TYR A 95 -6.96 5.56 -5.60
C TYR A 95 -7.64 6.92 -5.45
N TYR A 96 -8.91 7.01 -5.84
CA TYR A 96 -9.70 8.22 -5.62
C TYR A 96 -10.41 8.19 -4.26
N LYS A 97 -10.06 9.13 -3.38
CA LYS A 97 -10.71 9.26 -2.07
C LYS A 97 -12.04 10.00 -2.22
N CYS A 98 -13.05 9.32 -2.75
CA CYS A 98 -14.37 9.92 -2.97
C CYS A 98 -15.18 10.08 -1.67
N HIS A 99 -15.93 11.18 -1.57
CA HIS A 99 -17.13 11.26 -0.73
C HIS A 99 -18.31 10.53 -1.42
N ASN A 100 -19.31 10.09 -0.66
CA ASN A 100 -20.38 9.19 -1.15
C ASN A 100 -21.10 9.67 -2.43
N GLN A 101 -21.13 10.97 -2.71
CA GLN A 101 -21.83 11.58 -3.85
C GLN A 101 -20.95 11.71 -5.10
N ASN A 102 -19.62 11.75 -4.95
CA ASN A 102 -18.69 12.01 -6.04
C ASN A 102 -17.99 10.71 -6.48
N LYS A 103 -18.72 9.65 -6.80
CA LYS A 103 -18.08 8.38 -7.22
C LYS A 103 -17.67 8.43 -8.70
N LEU A 104 -16.53 7.82 -9.02
CA LEU A 104 -16.19 7.41 -10.37
C LEU A 104 -17.10 6.23 -10.76
N ASP A 105 -17.45 6.18 -12.05
CA ASP A 105 -18.22 5.10 -12.65
C ASP A 105 -17.29 3.92 -12.96
N LEU A 106 -16.94 3.16 -11.91
CA LEU A 106 -16.02 2.04 -12.00
C LEU A 106 -16.79 0.72 -12.10
N HIS A 107 -16.35 -0.14 -13.02
CA HIS A 107 -16.80 -1.51 -13.06
C HIS A 107 -16.15 -2.31 -11.90
N PRO A 108 -16.82 -3.32 -11.33
CA PRO A 108 -16.25 -4.11 -10.24
C PRO A 108 -14.90 -4.78 -10.54
N SER A 109 -14.58 -5.02 -11.81
CA SER A 109 -13.38 -5.75 -12.24
C SER A 109 -12.61 -5.16 -13.42
N ASP A 110 -13.20 -4.28 -14.22
CA ASP A 110 -12.60 -3.81 -15.49
C ASP A 110 -12.72 -2.29 -15.61
N ASN A 111 -11.67 -1.61 -15.18
CA ASN A 111 -11.63 -0.15 -15.18
C ASN A 111 -10.73 0.39 -16.30
N ASP A 112 -10.28 -0.48 -17.21
CA ASP A 112 -9.33 -0.13 -18.25
C ASP A 112 -9.97 0.84 -19.27
N PHE A 113 -11.29 0.76 -19.44
CA PHE A 113 -12.07 1.70 -20.24
C PHE A 113 -11.82 3.18 -19.85
N MET A 114 -11.63 3.48 -18.57
CA MET A 114 -11.34 4.87 -18.15
C MET A 114 -9.95 5.34 -18.62
N ILE A 115 -8.99 4.42 -18.70
CA ILE A 115 -7.63 4.68 -19.19
C ILE A 115 -7.68 4.85 -20.71
N GLU A 116 -8.31 3.91 -21.40
CA GLU A 116 -8.41 3.87 -22.87
C GLU A 116 -9.09 5.12 -23.43
N ASN A 117 -10.17 5.60 -22.80
CA ASN A 117 -10.87 6.80 -23.22
C ASN A 117 -10.24 8.11 -22.72
N LYS A 118 -9.12 8.04 -22.00
CA LYS A 118 -8.48 9.19 -21.37
C LYS A 118 -9.47 10.06 -20.60
N GLU A 119 -10.22 9.44 -19.68
CA GLU A 119 -11.24 10.12 -18.88
C GLU A 119 -10.69 11.38 -18.21
N SER A 120 -11.38 12.51 -18.38
CA SER A 120 -10.90 13.83 -17.97
C SER A 120 -10.77 13.99 -16.45
N LYS A 121 -11.45 13.13 -15.69
CA LYS A 121 -11.38 13.10 -14.23
C LYS A 121 -10.04 12.57 -13.69
N LEU A 122 -9.25 11.87 -14.50
CA LEU A 122 -7.98 11.29 -14.06
C LEU A 122 -6.83 12.30 -14.18
N PRO A 123 -5.84 12.27 -13.28
CA PRO A 123 -4.70 13.20 -13.30
C PRO A 123 -3.65 12.83 -14.36
N TRP A 124 -4.02 12.87 -15.64
CA TRP A 124 -3.21 12.39 -16.78
C TRP A 124 -1.80 12.97 -16.84
N ASN A 125 -1.64 14.27 -16.58
CA ASN A 125 -0.32 14.92 -16.59
C ASN A 125 0.67 14.22 -15.64
N ILE A 126 0.19 13.75 -14.49
CA ILE A 126 1.03 13.06 -13.49
C ILE A 126 1.22 11.61 -13.90
N ILE A 127 0.18 10.94 -14.40
CA ILE A 127 0.27 9.56 -14.89
C ILE A 127 1.33 9.46 -15.99
N GLU A 128 1.26 10.33 -17.00
CA GLU A 128 2.18 10.34 -18.14
C GLU A 128 3.62 10.66 -17.71
N GLN A 129 3.81 11.60 -16.77
CA GLN A 129 5.12 11.86 -16.17
C GLN A 129 5.68 10.59 -15.53
N TYR A 130 4.89 9.93 -14.67
CA TYR A 130 5.33 8.73 -13.97
C TYR A 130 5.62 7.58 -14.92
N ILE A 131 4.95 7.47 -16.08
CA ILE A 131 5.19 6.40 -17.07
C ILE A 131 6.44 6.69 -17.90
N SER A 132 6.61 7.93 -18.37
CA SER A 132 7.68 8.30 -19.31
C SER A 132 9.09 8.12 -18.77
N GLU A 133 9.28 8.17 -17.45
CA GLU A 133 10.59 8.10 -16.79
C GLU A 133 11.08 6.66 -16.52
N ARG A 134 10.34 5.60 -16.93
CA ARG A 134 10.60 4.22 -16.48
C ARG A 134 11.24 3.31 -17.53
N GLN A 135 11.97 2.31 -17.03
CA GLN A 135 12.44 1.16 -17.82
C GLN A 135 11.35 0.13 -18.11
N ILE A 136 10.26 0.12 -17.33
CA ILE A 136 9.17 -0.85 -17.42
C ILE A 136 7.86 -0.07 -17.43
N VAL A 137 6.95 -0.46 -18.32
CA VAL A 137 5.58 0.07 -18.34
C VAL A 137 4.82 -0.52 -17.15
N PRO A 138 4.35 0.30 -16.20
CA PRO A 138 3.65 -0.20 -15.03
C PRO A 138 2.21 -0.58 -15.39
N LYS A 139 1.65 -1.56 -14.69
CA LYS A 139 0.21 -1.80 -14.70
C LYS A 139 -0.50 -0.63 -14.03
N ILE A 140 -1.47 -0.03 -14.69
CA ILE A 140 -2.29 1.04 -14.10
C ILE A 140 -3.52 0.40 -13.46
N VAL A 141 -3.83 0.78 -12.22
CA VAL A 141 -5.01 0.28 -11.49
C VAL A 141 -5.81 1.49 -11.04
N ILE A 142 -7.04 1.63 -11.50
CA ILE A 142 -7.95 2.70 -11.07
C ILE A 142 -8.94 2.14 -10.06
N THR A 143 -9.06 2.83 -8.93
CA THR A 143 -9.96 2.44 -7.86
C THR A 143 -10.42 3.65 -7.07
N GLN A 144 -11.36 3.44 -6.14
CA GLN A 144 -11.85 4.48 -5.24
C GLN A 144 -12.19 3.91 -3.86
N THR A 145 -12.62 4.78 -2.95
CA THR A 145 -13.15 4.38 -1.65
C THR A 145 -14.26 3.34 -1.78
N ASN A 146 -14.17 2.26 -0.99
CA ASN A 146 -15.12 1.14 -0.99
C ASN A 146 -15.23 0.36 -2.31
N HIS A 147 -14.20 0.40 -3.15
CA HIS A 147 -14.12 -0.40 -4.38
C HIS A 147 -13.24 -1.65 -4.19
N SER A 148 -13.53 -2.74 -4.90
CA SER A 148 -12.82 -4.04 -4.78
C SER A 148 -11.31 -3.91 -5.03
N GLN A 149 -10.93 -3.10 -6.02
CA GLN A 149 -9.54 -2.86 -6.39
C GLN A 149 -8.78 -1.95 -5.39
N ALA A 150 -9.46 -1.39 -4.37
CA ALA A 150 -8.78 -0.63 -3.31
C ALA A 150 -7.75 -1.47 -2.56
N ARG A 151 -7.91 -2.80 -2.60
CA ARG A 151 -6.95 -3.77 -2.05
C ARG A 151 -5.53 -3.60 -2.59
N PHE A 152 -5.35 -3.11 -3.82
CA PHE A 152 -4.01 -2.86 -4.39
C PHE A 152 -3.22 -1.81 -3.58
N LEU A 153 -3.91 -0.83 -3.00
CA LEU A 153 -3.30 0.16 -2.10
C LEU A 153 -3.26 -0.38 -0.67
N VAL A 154 -4.39 -0.88 -0.17
CA VAL A 154 -4.55 -1.28 1.24
C VAL A 154 -3.59 -2.40 1.64
N SER A 155 -3.31 -3.36 0.75
CA SER A 155 -2.38 -4.47 1.03
C SER A 155 -0.91 -4.04 1.15
N ARG A 156 -0.56 -2.83 0.69
CA ARG A 156 0.80 -2.29 0.75
C ARG A 156 1.06 -1.41 1.97
N LEU A 157 -0.01 -1.02 2.67
CA LEU A 157 0.10 -0.17 3.86
C LEU A 157 0.79 -0.91 5.01
N ASN A 158 1.60 -0.17 5.75
CA ASN A 158 2.20 -0.64 6.99
C ASN A 158 1.18 -0.62 8.12
N PRO A 159 1.19 -1.65 8.97
CA PRO A 159 0.39 -1.62 10.18
C PRO A 159 0.95 -0.64 11.20
N THR A 160 0.04 0.06 11.87
CA THR A 160 0.35 0.96 12.98
C THR A 160 0.07 0.26 14.32
N THR A 161 0.63 0.78 15.42
CA THR A 161 0.35 0.23 16.77
C THR A 161 -1.13 0.31 17.17
N SER A 162 -1.87 1.25 16.59
CA SER A 162 -3.33 1.36 16.73
C SER A 162 -4.10 0.25 16.02
N ASP A 163 -3.52 -0.37 14.99
CA ASP A 163 -4.15 -1.47 14.26
C ASP A 163 -4.04 -2.79 15.05
N SER A 164 -2.90 -3.06 15.69
CA SER A 164 -2.64 -4.29 16.44
C SER A 164 -3.36 -4.40 17.80
N THR A 165 -3.80 -3.28 18.39
CA THR A 165 -4.37 -3.28 19.75
C THR A 165 -5.80 -3.80 19.85
N LYS A 166 -6.50 -4.04 18.73
CA LYS A 166 -7.90 -4.47 18.72
C LYS A 166 -8.11 -5.94 18.37
N GLU A 167 -7.03 -6.68 18.12
CA GLU A 167 -7.07 -8.15 17.97
C GLU A 167 -7.41 -8.87 19.28
N ASN A 168 -7.19 -8.21 20.43
CA ASN A 168 -7.46 -8.73 21.77
C ASN A 168 -8.86 -8.38 22.32
N GLN A 169 -9.87 -8.13 21.47
CA GLN A 169 -11.26 -8.17 21.96
C GLN A 169 -11.71 -9.65 21.99
N PRO A 170 -12.14 -10.18 23.15
CA PRO A 170 -12.62 -11.55 23.21
C PRO A 170 -13.78 -11.72 22.24
N HIS A 171 -13.69 -12.79 21.43
CA HIS A 171 -14.77 -13.31 20.63
C HIS A 171 -15.97 -13.55 21.57
N LEU A 172 -16.89 -12.59 21.62
CA LEU A 172 -18.19 -12.80 22.24
C LEU A 172 -18.91 -13.84 21.37
N ASP A 173 -19.09 -15.02 21.94
CA ASP A 173 -19.85 -16.14 21.38
C ASP A 173 -21.28 -15.71 21.04
N ASN A 174 -21.46 -15.16 19.84
CA ASN A 174 -22.77 -14.96 19.25
C ASN A 174 -23.13 -16.20 18.44
N ASN A 175 -23.53 -17.24 19.14
CA ASN A 175 -23.98 -18.53 18.61
C ASN A 175 -25.27 -18.47 17.75
N LYS A 176 -25.63 -17.31 17.17
CA LYS A 176 -26.80 -17.12 16.30
C LYS A 176 -26.60 -16.02 15.24
N ALA A 177 -25.45 -15.99 14.59
CA ALA A 177 -25.23 -15.08 13.47
C ALA A 177 -24.67 -15.87 12.28
N GLY A 178 -25.59 -16.37 11.45
CA GLY A 178 -25.24 -17.07 10.21
C GLY A 178 -24.48 -16.16 9.24
N PHE A 179 -23.87 -16.77 8.23
CA PHE A 179 -23.01 -16.18 7.18
C PHE A 179 -23.41 -14.78 6.66
N TRP A 180 -24.69 -14.43 6.71
CA TRP A 180 -25.25 -13.14 6.31
C TRP A 180 -25.00 -11.96 7.27
N SER A 181 -24.64 -12.19 8.55
CA SER A 181 -24.35 -11.11 9.51
C SER A 181 -23.05 -10.37 9.21
N PHE A 182 -22.14 -10.97 8.44
CA PHE A 182 -20.93 -10.32 7.96
C PHE A 182 -21.22 -9.22 6.93
N TRP A 183 -22.34 -9.31 6.21
CA TRP A 183 -22.72 -8.34 5.19
C TRP A 183 -23.56 -7.17 5.72
N THR A 184 -24.18 -7.28 6.90
CA THR A 184 -25.14 -6.28 7.42
C THR A 184 -24.57 -5.29 8.43
N SER A 185 -23.28 -5.37 8.80
CA SER A 185 -22.66 -4.40 9.72
C SER A 185 -22.21 -3.14 8.98
N ASN A 186 -23.19 -2.33 8.57
CA ASN A 186 -22.98 -1.05 7.88
C ASN A 186 -22.81 0.08 8.92
N ASN A 187 -21.66 0.14 9.61
CA ASN A 187 -21.18 1.36 10.30
C ASN A 187 -19.75 1.25 10.88
N ARG A 188 -18.76 0.85 10.08
CA ARG A 188 -17.34 0.98 10.47
C ARG A 188 -16.74 2.24 9.85
N LYS A 189 -16.83 3.36 10.58
CA LYS A 189 -15.90 4.48 10.41
C LYS A 189 -14.50 4.02 10.82
N SER A 190 -13.50 4.40 10.03
CA SER A 190 -12.08 4.03 10.06
C SER A 190 -11.72 2.81 9.22
N SER A 191 -10.93 3.07 8.18
CA SER A 191 -10.16 2.16 7.33
C SER A 191 -9.13 1.37 8.15
N LYS A 192 -9.61 0.49 9.03
CA LYS A 192 -8.77 -0.34 9.89
C LYS A 192 -8.17 -1.48 9.06
N LEU A 193 -6.84 -1.55 9.04
CA LEU A 193 -6.11 -2.70 8.52
C LEU A 193 -6.24 -3.85 9.52
N ILE A 194 -6.35 -5.09 9.03
CA ILE A 194 -6.21 -6.32 9.84
C ILE A 194 -4.84 -6.90 9.46
N PRO A 195 -3.76 -6.58 10.19
CA PRO A 195 -2.44 -6.97 9.76
C PRO A 195 -1.94 -8.18 10.54
N GLU A 196 -1.56 -9.23 9.83
CA GLU A 196 -0.69 -10.30 10.39
C GLU A 196 0.76 -9.81 10.60
N ASP A 197 1.08 -8.64 10.05
CA ASP A 197 2.44 -8.11 9.99
C ASP A 197 2.81 -7.21 11.18
N LEU A 198 4.09 -7.25 11.53
CA LEU A 198 4.69 -6.41 12.56
C LEU A 198 4.69 -4.94 12.13
N SER A 199 4.35 -4.02 13.02
CA SER A 199 4.53 -2.58 12.74
C SER A 199 6.01 -2.21 12.64
N LEU A 200 6.31 -1.16 11.86
CA LEU A 200 7.67 -0.65 11.70
C LEU A 200 8.31 -0.30 13.05
N LYS A 201 7.55 0.36 13.94
CA LYS A 201 8.02 0.71 15.29
C LYS A 201 8.44 -0.53 16.07
N ARG A 202 7.58 -1.54 16.13
CA ARG A 202 7.87 -2.79 16.85
C ARG A 202 9.06 -3.53 16.23
N TYR A 203 9.21 -3.49 14.91
CA TYR A 203 10.40 -4.02 14.23
C TYR A 203 11.69 -3.35 14.71
N TYR A 204 11.72 -2.02 14.83
CA TYR A 204 12.87 -1.29 15.37
C TYR A 204 13.13 -1.64 16.84
N ASP A 205 12.08 -1.71 17.66
CA ASP A 205 12.20 -2.05 19.08
C ASP A 205 12.83 -3.45 19.26
N ASP A 206 12.33 -4.45 18.53
CA ASP A 206 12.85 -5.83 18.55
C ASP A 206 14.31 -5.89 18.06
N LEU A 207 14.66 -5.13 17.01
CA LEU A 207 16.03 -5.08 16.47
C LEU A 207 17.00 -4.47 17.50
N ILE A 208 16.59 -3.40 18.18
CA ILE A 208 17.39 -2.77 19.24
C ILE A 208 17.59 -3.74 20.41
N GLU A 209 16.56 -4.47 20.82
CA GLU A 209 16.64 -5.47 21.88
C GLU A 209 17.62 -6.60 21.52
N GLN A 210 17.57 -7.11 20.29
CA GLN A 210 18.50 -8.15 19.82
C GLN A 210 19.95 -7.64 19.84
N VAL A 211 20.21 -6.45 19.30
CA VAL A 211 21.56 -5.86 19.29
C VAL A 211 22.09 -5.68 20.72
N GLN A 212 21.25 -5.33 21.69
CA GLN A 212 21.67 -5.22 23.09
C GLN A 212 22.02 -6.56 23.75
N LYS A 213 21.40 -7.66 23.31
CA LYS A 213 21.71 -9.02 23.79
C LYS A 213 23.01 -9.56 23.20
N PHE A 214 23.30 -9.21 21.94
CA PHE A 214 24.58 -9.49 21.28
C PHE A 214 25.67 -8.49 21.72
N LYS A 215 26.00 -8.46 23.01
CA LYS A 215 27.25 -7.84 23.47
C LYS A 215 28.40 -8.81 23.12
N ILE A 216 29.23 -8.41 22.16
CA ILE A 216 30.54 -9.02 21.89
C ILE A 216 31.51 -8.59 22.99
#